data_AF-A0A7Y2E796-F1
#
_entry.id   AF-A0A7Y2E796-F1
#
_cell.length_a   1.000
_cell.length_b   1.000
_cell.length_c   1.000
_cell.angle_alpha   90.00
_cell.angle_beta   90.00
_cell.angle_gamma   90.00
#
_symmetry.space_group_name_H-M   'P 1'
#
loop_
_entity.id
_entity.type
_entity.pdbx_description
1 polymer ?
#
loop_
_entity_poly.entity_id
_entity_poly.type
_entity_poly.pdbx_seq_one_letter_code
_entity_poly.pdbx_strand_id
1 'polypeptide(L)' 'DEVLERLSTGRALETIAGDWVTDVDTLDGFKHRTADGWLLVRPSGTEPVLRIYAEAGTEARAGLMIADALKQLGIPAGL' A
#
# COMPACT_ATOMS: atom_id res chain seq x y z
N ASP A 1 -7.02 8.50 -12.64
CA ASP A 1 -6.08 8.82 -11.55
C ASP A 1 -4.91 7.89 -11.68
N GLU A 2 -3.72 8.41 -11.97
CA GLU A 2 -2.53 7.63 -12.37
C GLU A 2 -2.15 6.58 -11.32
N VAL A 3 -2.34 6.89 -10.04
CA VAL A 3 -2.06 5.98 -8.92
C VAL A 3 -2.97 4.76 -8.96
N LEU A 4 -4.27 4.93 -9.22
CA LEU A 4 -5.24 3.82 -9.26
C LEU A 4 -4.99 2.90 -10.45
N GLU A 5 -4.56 3.45 -11.58
CA GLU A 5 -4.19 2.66 -12.76
C GLU A 5 -2.93 1.83 -12.48
N ARG A 6 -1.91 2.41 -11.83
CA ARG A 6 -0.73 1.65 -11.41
C ARG A 6 -1.10 0.52 -10.46
N LEU A 7 -1.95 0.79 -9.46
CA LEU A 7 -2.40 -0.19 -8.48
C LEU A 7 -3.21 -1.32 -9.14
N SER A 8 -4.08 -1.02 -10.11
CA SER A 8 -4.91 -2.03 -10.79
C SER A 8 -4.11 -3.01 -11.65
N THR A 9 -2.91 -2.65 -12.09
CA THR A 9 -2.01 -3.58 -12.78
C THR A 9 -1.26 -4.54 -11.84
N GLY A 10 -1.41 -4.38 -10.51
CA GLY A 10 -0.68 -5.18 -9.51
C GLY A 10 0.83 -4.91 -9.47
N ARG A 11 1.33 -3.94 -10.24
CA ARG A 11 2.76 -3.58 -10.34
C ARG A 11 3.10 -2.25 -9.68
N ALA A 12 2.21 -1.71 -8.87
CA ALA A 12 2.45 -0.44 -8.19
C ALA A 12 3.58 -0.53 -7.16
N LEU A 13 3.64 -1.64 -6.43
CA LEU A 13 4.59 -1.90 -5.34
C LEU A 13 5.14 -3.31 -5.51
N GLU A 14 6.36 -3.43 -6.03
CA GLU A 14 7.06 -4.72 -6.11
C GLU A 14 7.72 -5.10 -4.77
N THR A 15 8.09 -4.08 -3.99
CA THR A 15 8.67 -4.21 -2.66
C THR A 15 8.03 -3.22 -1.69
N ILE A 16 7.94 -3.59 -0.42
CA ILE A 16 7.45 -2.73 0.66
C ILE A 16 8.40 -2.84 1.85
N ALA A 17 8.99 -1.71 2.24
CA ALA A 17 9.99 -1.61 3.30
C ALA A 17 11.15 -2.62 3.16
N GLY A 18 11.53 -2.92 1.91
CA GLY A 18 12.59 -3.86 1.55
C GLY A 18 12.15 -5.31 1.36
N ASP A 19 10.89 -5.67 1.68
CA ASP A 19 10.37 -7.02 1.47
C ASP A 19 9.67 -7.15 0.13
N TRP A 20 9.86 -8.28 -0.55
CA TRP A 20 9.15 -8.58 -1.79
C TRP A 20 7.64 -8.75 -1.55
N VAL A 21 6.84 -8.17 -2.43
CA VAL A 21 5.42 -8.46 -2.50
C VAL A 21 5.24 -9.84 -3.12
N THR A 22 4.56 -10.71 -2.36
CA THR A 22 4.35 -12.12 -2.71
C THR A 22 2.97 -12.37 -3.32
N ASP A 23 2.01 -11.50 -3.03
CA ASP A 23 0.62 -11.59 -3.49
C ASP A 23 -0.05 -10.21 -3.43
N VAL A 24 -1.01 -9.98 -4.32
CA VAL A 24 -1.86 -8.78 -4.34
C VAL A 24 -3.33 -9.19 -4.45
N ASP A 25 -4.06 -9.01 -3.36
CA ASP A 25 -5.51 -9.23 -3.29
C ASP A 25 -6.26 -7.93 -3.63
N THR A 26 -7.11 -8.00 -4.66
CA THR A 26 -7.85 -6.85 -5.20
C THR A 26 -9.34 -6.83 -4.83
N LEU A 27 -9.80 -7.65 -3.87
CA LEU A 27 -11.22 -7.80 -3.55
C LEU A 27 -11.81 -6.55 -2.85
N ASP A 28 -11.05 -5.90 -1.96
CA ASP A 28 -11.47 -4.68 -1.24
C ASP A 28 -10.30 -3.69 -1.12
N GLY A 29 -9.93 -3.10 -2.25
CA GLY A 29 -8.72 -2.28 -2.40
C GLY A 29 -7.56 -3.10 -2.97
N PHE A 30 -6.33 -2.73 -2.66
CA PHE A 30 -5.12 -3.38 -3.16
C PHE A 30 -4.26 -3.82 -1.97
N LYS A 31 -4.46 -5.05 -1.51
CA LYS A 31 -3.73 -5.62 -0.37
C LYS A 31 -2.49 -6.36 -0.86
N HIS A 32 -1.34 -5.76 -0.63
CA HIS A 32 -0.03 -6.31 -0.93
C HIS A 32 0.47 -7.09 0.29
N ARG A 33 0.77 -8.38 0.11
CA ARG A 33 1.30 -9.25 1.17
C ARG A 33 2.80 -9.41 1.02
N THR A 34 3.54 -9.31 2.12
CA THR A 34 4.97 -9.59 2.18
C THR A 34 5.23 -10.74 3.15
N ALA A 35 6.50 -11.15 3.28
CA ALA A 35 6.88 -12.16 4.27
C ALA A 35 6.75 -11.68 5.73
N ASP A 36 6.69 -10.36 5.96
CA ASP A 36 6.74 -9.73 7.29
C ASP A 36 5.43 -8.98 7.64
N GLY A 37 4.40 -9.07 6.79
CA GLY A 37 3.13 -8.39 7.01
C GLY A 37 2.33 -8.12 5.74
N TRP A 38 1.52 -7.06 5.79
CA TRP A 38 0.73 -6.62 4.64
C TRP A 38 0.49 -5.10 4.64
N LEU A 39 0.25 -4.55 3.45
CA LEU A 39 -0.14 -3.17 3.22
C LEU A 39 -1.40 -3.14 2.35
N LEU A 40 -2.43 -2.39 2.78
CA LEU A 40 -3.67 -2.21 2.03
C LEU A 40 -3.79 -0.76 1.59
N VAL A 41 -3.85 -0.55 0.28
CA VAL A 41 -4.24 0.73 -0.33
C VAL A 41 -5.71 0.66 -0.74
N ARG A 42 -6.56 1.50 -0.15
CA ARG A 42 -8.01 1.44 -0.34
C ARG A 42 -8.58 2.81 -0.72
N PRO A 43 -8.99 3.00 -1.98
CA PRO A 43 -9.73 4.20 -2.39
C PRO A 43 -11.09 4.23 -1.69
N SER A 44 -11.51 5.41 -1.23
CA SER A 44 -12.87 5.58 -0.74
C SER A 44 -13.85 5.63 -1.91
N GLY A 45 -14.98 4.92 -1.80
CA GLY A 45 -16.03 4.95 -2.83
C GLY A 45 -16.92 6.20 -2.77
N THR A 46 -16.86 6.96 -1.69
CA THR A 46 -17.80 8.07 -1.40
C THR A 46 -17.11 9.40 -1.11
N GLU A 47 -15.79 9.39 -0.90
CA GLU A 47 -15.00 10.57 -0.55
C GLU A 47 -13.73 10.61 -1.40
N PRO A 48 -13.16 11.79 -1.69
CA PRO A 48 -11.94 11.90 -2.49
C PRO A 48 -10.70 11.63 -1.61
N VAL A 49 -10.66 10.49 -0.92
CA VAL A 49 -9.58 10.10 0.00
C VAL A 49 -9.07 8.70 -0.31
N LEU A 50 -7.76 8.51 -0.11
CA LEU A 50 -7.08 7.21 -0.17
C LEU A 50 -6.71 6.78 1.24
N ARG A 51 -7.10 5.58 1.63
CA ARG A 51 -6.73 5.00 2.94
C ARG A 51 -5.58 4.04 2.76
N ILE A 52 -4.57 4.13 3.62
CA ILE A 52 -3.44 3.20 3.64
C ILE A 52 -3.35 2.59 5.02
N TYR A 53 -3.36 1.27 5.08
CA TYR A 53 -3.21 0.49 6.29
C TYR A 53 -2.00 -0.43 6.15
N ALA A 54 -1.33 -0.70 7.25
CA ALA A 54 -0.27 -1.70 7.30
C ALA A 54 -0.37 -2.49 8.60
N GLU A 55 0.04 -3.75 8.52
CA GLU A 55 0.25 -4.61 9.67
C GLU A 55 1.60 -5.28 9.51
N ALA A 56 2.34 -5.33 10.61
CA ALA A 56 3.64 -5.96 10.69
C ALA A 56 3.89 -6.41 12.14
N GLY A 57 4.99 -7.12 12.37
CA GLY A 57 5.37 -7.58 13.72
C GLY A 57 5.57 -6.46 14.75
N THR A 58 5.75 -5.21 14.33
CA THR A 58 5.83 -4.03 15.20
C THR A 58 5.18 -2.81 14.56
N GLU A 59 4.72 -1.86 15.38
CA GLU A 59 4.19 -0.57 14.91
C GLU A 59 5.23 0.22 14.10
N ALA A 60 6.49 0.23 14.55
CA ALA A 60 7.57 0.89 13.82
C ALA A 60 7.76 0.30 12.41
N ARG A 61 7.66 -1.03 12.27
CA ARG A 61 7.74 -1.71 10.98
C ARG A 61 6.55 -1.36 10.09
N ALA A 62 5.32 -1.37 10.64
CA ALA A 62 4.12 -0.95 9.90
C ALA A 62 4.24 0.51 9.43
N GLY A 63 4.80 1.40 10.26
CA GLY A 63 5.09 2.79 9.88
C GLY A 63 6.07 2.90 8.71
N LEU A 64 7.12 2.08 8.68
CA LEU A 64 8.05 2.03 7.54
C LEU A 64 7.37 1.54 6.26
N MET A 65 6.47 0.56 6.34
CA MET A 65 5.70 0.09 5.19
C MET A 65 4.83 1.20 4.60
N ILE A 66 4.13 1.96 5.44
CA ILE A 66 3.31 3.10 5.00
C ILE A 66 4.18 4.18 4.37
N ALA A 67 5.27 4.59 5.03
CA ALA A 67 6.14 5.64 4.54
C ALA A 67 6.76 5.30 3.17
N ASP A 68 7.19 4.05 2.99
CA ASP A 68 7.73 3.56 1.72
C ASP A 68 6.67 3.52 0.62
N ALA A 69 5.47 2.99 0.90
CA ALA A 69 4.38 2.98 -0.06
C ALA A 69 3.98 4.39 -0.50
N LEU A 70 3.86 5.34 0.43
CA LEU A 70 3.59 6.76 0.10
C LEU A 70 4.64 7.34 -0.85
N LYS A 71 5.93 7.10 -0.56
CA LYS A 71 7.04 7.53 -1.41
C LYS A 71 6.95 6.93 -2.81
N GLN A 72 6.74 5.62 -2.93
CA GLN A 72 6.68 4.92 -4.23
C GLN A 72 5.44 5.31 -5.06
N LEU A 73 4.33 5.64 -4.39
CA LEU A 73 3.11 6.12 -5.04
C LEU A 73 3.12 7.62 -5.32
N GLY A 74 4.14 8.36 -4.85
CA GLY A 74 4.25 9.81 -5.04
C GLY A 74 3.23 10.60 -4.23
N ILE A 75 2.73 10.05 -3.12
CA ILE A 75 1.71 10.66 -2.27
C ILE A 75 2.39 11.39 -1.11
N PRO A 76 2.15 12.70 -0.92
CA PRO A 76 2.66 13.43 0.24
C PRO A 76 2.10 12.86 1.54
N ALA A 77 2.95 12.70 2.56
CA ALA A 77 2.49 12.34 3.89
C ALA A 77 1.62 13.46 4.48
N GLY A 78 0.43 13.12 4.99
CA GLY A 78 -0.46 14.06 5.70
C GLY A 78 -1.63 14.64 4.90
N LEU A 79 -2.01 14.01 3.78
CA LEU A 79 -3.28 14.25 3.08
C LEU A 79 -4.44 13.46 3.69
#